data_AF-A0A2V3JFN1-F1
#
_entry.id   AF-A0A2V3JFN1-F1
#
_cell.length_a   1.000
_cell.length_b   1.000
_cell.length_c   1.000
_cell.angle_alpha   90.00
_cell.angle_beta   90.00
_cell.angle_gamma   90.00
#
_symmetry.space_group_name_H-M   'P 1'
#
loop_
_entity.id
_entity.type
_entity.pdbx_description
1 polymer ?
#
loop_
_entity_poly.entity_id
_entity_poly.type
_entity_poly.pdbx_seq_one_letter_code
_entity_poly.pdbx_strand_id
1 'polypeptide(L)' 'PNLNLIERLWKFVKKQCLYSKYYSEFKDFKNAITNCLNQTDTAYKEELDSLLTLRFQRFEKAQVVAV' A
#
# COMPACT_ATOMS: atom_id res chain seq x y z
N PRO A 1 -3.24 12.66 0.22
CA PRO A 1 -3.00 11.20 0.12
C PRO A 1 -2.30 10.84 -1.20
N ASN A 2 -1.18 10.10 -1.16
CA ASN A 2 -0.44 9.70 -2.37
C ASN A 2 -1.36 8.95 -3.34
N LEU A 3 -1.45 9.40 -4.59
CA LEU A 3 -2.22 8.73 -5.64
C LEU A 3 -1.61 7.38 -6.04
N ASN A 4 -0.32 7.19 -5.78
CA ASN A 4 0.40 6.01 -6.20
C ASN A 4 0.14 4.82 -5.25
N LEU A 5 -0.48 3.77 -5.80
CA LEU A 5 -0.79 2.52 -5.08
C LEU A 5 0.48 1.81 -4.60
N ILE A 6 1.56 1.84 -5.39
CA ILE A 6 2.80 1.14 -5.02
C ILE A 6 3.47 1.77 -3.79
N GLU A 7 3.37 3.10 -3.65
CA GLU A 7 3.91 3.80 -2.48
C GLU A 7 3.09 3.50 -1.22
N ARG A 8 1.77 3.36 -1.36
CA ARG A 8 0.90 2.97 -0.23
C ARG A 8 1.27 1.57 0.24
N LEU A 9 1.39 0.62 -0.70
CA LEU A 9 1.84 -0.73 -0.40
C LEU A 9 3.22 -0.72 0.28
N TRP A 10 4.17 0.07 -0.23
CA TRP A 10 5.51 0.14 0.34
C TRP A 10 5.53 0.74 1.76
N LYS A 11 4.67 1.73 2.05
CA LYS A 11 4.50 2.24 3.43
C LYS A 11 3.93 1.19 4.37
N PHE A 12 2.97 0.38 3.90
CA PHE A 12 2.43 -0.73 4.67
C PHE A 12 3.51 -1.79 4.98
N VAL A 13 4.27 -2.24 3.97
CA VAL A 13 5.36 -3.22 4.14
C VAL A 13 6.41 -2.70 5.12
N LYS A 14 6.78 -1.41 5.01
CA LYS A 14 7.70 -0.77 5.97
C LYS A 14 7.14 -0.81 7.39
N LYS A 15 5.86 -0.47 7.58
CA LYS A 15 5.22 -0.45 8.89
C LYS A 15 5.13 -1.85 9.51
N GLN A 16 4.74 -2.87 8.75
CA GLN A 16 4.54 -4.22 9.27
C GLN A 16 5.86 -4.96 9.51
N CYS A 17 6.79 -4.89 8.55
CA CYS A 17 7.93 -5.80 8.53
C CYS A 17 9.29 -5.13 8.77
N LEU A 18 9.39 -3.80 8.61
CA LEU A 18 10.66 -3.06 8.72
C LEU A 18 10.68 -2.03 9.86
N TYR A 19 9.54 -1.76 10.50
CA TYR A 19 9.45 -0.74 11.54
C TYR A 19 10.19 -1.20 12.80
N SER A 20 11.15 -0.39 13.25
CA SER A 20 11.98 -0.64 14.45
C SER A 20 12.69 -1.99 14.45
N LYS A 21 12.98 -2.57 13.27
CA LYS A 21 13.60 -3.88 13.13
C LYS A 21 14.89 -3.79 12.32
N TYR A 22 16.00 -4.13 12.96
CA TYR A 22 17.30 -4.18 12.32
C TYR A 22 17.56 -5.58 11.77
N TYR A 23 18.00 -5.66 10.51
CA TYR A 23 18.38 -6.89 9.85
C TYR A 23 19.89 -6.85 9.58
N SER A 24 20.64 -7.72 10.25
CA SER A 24 22.09 -7.80 10.12
C SER A 24 22.52 -8.30 8.74
N GLU A 25 21.73 -9.18 8.14
CA GLU A 25 21.99 -9.76 6.83
C GLU A 25 20.95 -9.34 5.78
N PHE A 26 21.40 -9.10 4.55
CA PHE A 26 20.52 -8.79 3.43
C PHE A 26 19.50 -9.91 3.15
N LYS A 27 19.89 -11.16 3.41
CA LYS A 27 19.01 -12.32 3.24
C LYS A 27 17.79 -12.22 4.16
N ASP A 28 17.98 -11.87 5.42
CA ASP A 28 16.88 -11.73 6.38
C ASP A 28 15.97 -10.55 6.04
N PHE A 29 16.55 -9.44 5.60
CA PHE A 29 15.78 -8.29 5.10
C PHE A 29 14.87 -8.67 3.94
N LYS A 30 15.43 -9.35 2.93
CA LYS A 30 14.66 -9.81 1.75
C LYS A 30 13.60 -10.83 2.17
N ASN A 31 13.93 -11.75 3.06
CA ASN A 31 13.02 -12.79 3.51
C ASN A 31 11.85 -12.18 4.31
N ALA A 32 12.10 -11.19 5.16
CA ALA A 32 11.06 -10.49 5.90
C ALA A 32 10.07 -9.79 4.97
N ILE A 33 10.54 -9.12 3.92
CA ILE A 33 9.69 -8.49 2.90
C ILE A 33 8.87 -9.55 2.15
N THR A 34 9.52 -10.62 1.71
CA THR A 34 8.86 -11.71 0.96
C THR A 34 7.78 -12.37 1.81
N ASN A 35 8.06 -12.62 3.08
CA ASN A 35 7.09 -13.18 4.02
C ASN A 35 5.90 -12.22 4.25
N CYS A 36 6.18 -10.92 4.44
CA CYS A 36 5.17 -9.87 4.49
C CYS A 36 4.20 -9.95 3.29
N LEU A 37 4.78 -10.07 2.09
CA LEU A 37 4.04 -10.11 0.83
C LEU A 37 3.24 -11.42 0.66
N ASN A 38 3.72 -12.54 1.18
CA ASN A 38 2.97 -13.79 1.17
C ASN A 38 1.75 -13.76 2.10
N GLN A 39 1.78 -12.95 3.16
CA GLN A 39 0.66 -12.79 4.11
C GLN A 39 -0.37 -11.73 3.65
N THR A 40 -0.12 -11.06 2.53
CA THR A 40 -0.99 -10.01 1.98
C THR A 40 -2.39 -10.50 1.67
N ASP A 41 -2.53 -11.72 1.14
CA ASP A 41 -3.84 -12.28 0.75
C ASP A 41 -4.60 -12.94 1.92
N THR A 42 -3.92 -13.13 3.05
CA THR A 42 -4.49 -13.79 4.24
C THR A 42 -4.73 -12.78 5.34
N ALA A 43 -3.81 -12.66 6.29
CA ALA A 43 -3.97 -11.86 7.51
C ALA A 43 -4.10 -10.35 7.25
N TYR A 44 -3.58 -9.85 6.14
CA TYR A 44 -3.56 -8.42 5.84
C TYR A 44 -4.56 -7.99 4.76
N LYS A 45 -5.40 -8.92 4.28
CA LYS A 45 -6.28 -8.69 3.12
C LYS A 45 -7.21 -7.50 3.33
N GLU A 46 -7.89 -7.43 4.47
CA GLU A 46 -8.86 -6.37 4.78
C GLU A 46 -8.20 -4.99 4.97
N GLU A 47 -7.03 -4.95 5.62
CA GLU A 47 -6.27 -3.70 5.80
C GLU A 47 -5.73 -3.20 4.45
N LEU A 48 -5.22 -4.10 3.60
CA LEU A 48 -4.76 -3.75 2.25
C LEU A 48 -5.89 -3.32 1.33
N ASP A 49 -7.04 -3.97 1.37
CA ASP A 49 -8.19 -3.59 0.55
C ASP A 49 -8.59 -2.12 0.82
N SER A 50 -8.67 -1.76 2.10
CA SER A 50 -8.93 -0.38 2.53
C SER A 50 -7.83 0.60 2.08
N LEU A 51 -6.57 0.19 2.14
CA LEU A 51 -5.40 1.03 1.85
C LEU A 51 -5.18 1.25 0.35
N LEU A 52 -5.44 0.22 -0.46
CA LEU A 52 -5.32 0.22 -1.91
C LEU A 52 -6.59 0.72 -2.62
N THR A 53 -7.72 0.85 -1.91
CA THR A 53 -8.92 1.44 -2.48
C THR A 53 -8.69 2.89 -2.93
N LEU A 54 -9.00 3.15 -4.20
CA LEU A 54 -8.94 4.47 -4.78
C LEU A 54 -10.22 5.25 -4.46
N ARG A 55 -10.14 6.17 -3.50
CA ARG A 55 -11.22 7.09 -3.16
C ARG A 55 -11.19 8.31 -4.07
N PHE A 56 -11.51 8.14 -5.34
CA PHE A 56 -11.65 9.25 -6.26
C PHE A 56 -12.94 10.03 -5.98
N GLN A 57 -12.83 11.36 -6.02
CA GLN A 57 -14.01 12.21 -6.04
C GLN A 57 -14.67 12.07 -7.42
N ARG A 58 -15.96 11.75 -7.42
CA ARG A 58 -16.79 11.75 -8.63
C ARG A 58 -17.41 13.14 -8.75
N PHE A 59 -17.36 13.70 -9.95
CA PHE A 59 -18.08 14.92 -10.29
C PHE A 59 -19.26 14.54 -11.17
N GLU A 60 -20.42 15.16 -10.91
CA GLU A 60 -21.51 15.11 -11.88
C GLU A 60 -21.07 15.80 -13.18
N LYS A 61 -21.68 15.41 -14.29
CA LYS A 61 -21.30 15.90 -15.62
C LYS A 61 -21.36 17.43 -15.63
N ALA A 62 -20.20 18.08 -15.64
CA ALA A 62 -20.12 19.52 -15.68
C ALA A 62 -20.83 20.02 -16.94
N GLN A 63 -21.75 20.99 -16.78
CA GLN A 63 -22.27 21.71 -17.93
C GLN A 63 -21.09 22.53 -18.48
N VAL A 64 -20.52 22.05 -19.59
CA VAL A 64 -19.48 22.77 -20.31
C VAL A 64 -20.16 24.03 -20.86
N VAL A 65 -19.98 25.15 -20.17
CA VAL A 65 -20.33 26.46 -20.73
C VAL A 65 -19.28 26.72 -21.79
N ALA A 66 -19.69 26.60 -23.06
CA ALA A 66 -18.88 27.08 -24.17
C ALA A 66 -18.73 28.60 -24.02
N VAL A 67 -17.49 29.05 -23.86
CA VAL A 67 -17.10 30.47 -24.02
C VAL A 67 -16.82 30.72 -25.49
#